data_AF-A0A6N7YB75-F1
#
_entry.id   AF-A0A6N7YB75-F1
#
_cell.length_a   1.000
_cell.length_b   1.000
_cell.length_c   1.000
_cell.angle_alpha   90.00
_cell.angle_beta   90.00
_cell.angle_gamma   90.00
#
_symmetry.space_group_name_H-M   'P 1'
#
loop_
_entity.id
_entity.type
_entity.pdbx_description
1 polymer ?
#
loop_
_entity_poly.entity_id
_entity_poly.type
_entity_poly.pdbx_seq_one_letter_code
_entity_poly.pdbx_strand_id
1 'polypeptide(L)'
;MLFDLRGRGRRRTVQAIYLSLALLMGGGLVFFGIGGDVQGGLADAIRGDGTAVEDIYSERIDAAEKKLAANPQDAPTWANLAKLRFQQAGTGENFNQSTGAFTDGGLKELRRSEIAWDKYLALDPKKPDDRVANLMVQAFIGLNKLPKAVQAMEIVVDAREPTPQLFVQLATYAYAAGQTRKGDLAAGKAEELAKPEDREQIKAQLQSAKTQAAQAAAQGAGAAAE
;
A
#
# COMPACT_ATOMS: atom_id res chain seq x y z
N MET A 1 5.42 13.13 -34.31
CA MET A 1 6.62 12.83 -33.49
C MET A 1 6.42 11.44 -32.93
N LEU A 2 7.07 10.46 -33.58
CA LEU A 2 6.84 9.04 -33.37
C LEU A 2 7.69 8.60 -32.18
N PHE A 3 7.08 8.38 -31.02
CA PHE A 3 7.78 7.82 -29.88
C PHE A 3 8.00 6.33 -30.15
N ASP A 4 9.22 5.97 -30.55
CA ASP A 4 9.66 4.58 -30.63
C ASP A 4 9.63 3.96 -29.23
N LEU A 5 8.90 2.84 -29.07
CA LEU A 5 8.57 2.18 -27.80
C LEU A 5 9.26 0.81 -27.60
N ARG A 6 10.21 0.41 -28.45
CA ARG A 6 10.74 -0.96 -28.52
C ARG A 6 11.72 -1.41 -27.40
N GLY A 7 11.70 -0.78 -26.22
CA GLY A 7 12.57 -1.13 -25.09
C GLY A 7 11.89 -2.03 -24.05
N ARG A 8 12.41 -3.25 -23.83
CA ARG A 8 11.89 -4.31 -22.94
C ARG A 8 11.62 -3.90 -21.46
N GLY A 9 12.17 -2.77 -21.00
CA GLY A 9 11.95 -2.23 -19.64
C GLY A 9 10.79 -1.22 -19.52
N ARG A 10 10.31 -0.66 -20.64
CA ARG A 10 9.41 0.51 -20.60
C ARG A 10 7.96 0.17 -20.27
N ARG A 11 7.54 -1.09 -20.47
CA ARG A 11 6.21 -1.58 -20.10
C ARG A 11 5.94 -1.43 -18.59
N ARG A 12 6.95 -1.69 -17.75
CA ARG A 12 6.83 -1.55 -16.28
C ARG A 12 6.82 -0.09 -15.84
N THR A 13 7.66 0.75 -16.45
CA THR A 13 7.70 2.19 -16.17
C THR A 13 6.39 2.88 -16.57
N VAL A 14 5.85 2.54 -17.74
CA VAL A 14 4.58 3.09 -18.22
C VAL A 14 3.42 2.62 -17.35
N GLN A 15 3.42 1.35 -16.93
CA GLN A 15 2.42 0.83 -15.99
C GLN A 15 2.48 1.52 -14.62
N ALA A 16 3.69 1.78 -14.09
CA ALA A 16 3.88 2.54 -12.86
C ALA A 16 3.37 3.98 -12.99
N ILE A 17 3.65 4.63 -14.13
CA ILE A 17 3.17 5.98 -14.43
C ILE A 17 1.64 5.99 -14.51
N TYR A 18 1.00 5.07 -15.22
CA TYR A 18 -0.46 5.04 -15.31
C TYR A 18 -1.14 4.64 -13.99
N LEU A 19 -0.55 3.75 -13.20
CA LEU A 19 -1.04 3.44 -11.85
C LEU A 19 -0.88 4.66 -10.92
N SER A 20 0.23 5.39 -10.99
CA SER A 20 0.40 6.63 -10.25
C SER A 20 -0.58 7.72 -10.70
N LEU A 21 -0.84 7.84 -12.01
CA LEU A 21 -1.83 8.78 -12.55
C LEU A 21 -3.25 8.41 -12.14
N ALA A 22 -3.61 7.12 -12.13
CA ALA A 22 -4.90 6.65 -11.65
C ALA A 22 -5.08 6.94 -10.15
N LEU A 23 -4.02 6.75 -9.35
CA LEU A 23 -4.00 7.10 -7.94
C LEU A 23 -4.10 8.62 -7.71
N LEU A 24 -3.46 9.43 -8.56
CA LEU A 24 -3.53 10.90 -8.48
C LEU A 24 -4.90 11.45 -8.89
N MET A 25 -5.52 10.88 -9.93
CA MET A 25 -6.85 11.27 -10.39
C MET A 25 -7.97 10.78 -9.46
N GLY A 26 -7.78 9.63 -8.79
CA GLY A 26 -8.73 9.11 -7.79
C GLY A 26 -8.46 9.54 -6.35
N GLY A 27 -7.24 9.96 -6.04
CA GLY A 27 -6.76 10.27 -4.69
C GLY A 27 -6.78 11.75 -4.31
N GLY A 28 -7.03 12.65 -5.26
CA GLY A 28 -7.00 14.11 -5.04
C GLY A 28 -7.94 14.64 -3.96
N LEU A 29 -8.91 13.84 -3.48
CA LEU A 29 -9.86 14.23 -2.44
C LEU A 29 -9.77 13.42 -1.14
N VAL A 30 -9.03 12.30 -1.10
CA VAL A 30 -8.96 11.41 0.09
C VAL A 30 -7.61 11.52 0.82
N PHE A 31 -6.57 12.03 0.15
CA PHE A 31 -5.26 12.25 0.77
C PHE A 31 -5.11 13.62 1.44
N PHE A 32 -6.14 14.49 1.37
CA PHE A 32 -6.12 15.81 1.98
C PHE A 32 -7.12 15.90 3.15
N GLY A 33 -6.66 15.54 4.34
CA GLY A 33 -7.11 16.11 5.62
C GLY A 33 -8.57 15.92 6.01
N ILE A 34 -8.90 14.78 6.61
CA ILE A 34 -9.85 14.78 7.75
C ILE A 34 -9.01 15.02 9.00
N GLY A 35 -9.15 16.24 9.55
CA GLY A 35 -8.51 16.69 10.77
C GLY A 35 -9.02 15.92 12.00
N GLY A 36 -8.09 15.67 12.91
CA GLY A 36 -8.32 15.06 14.21
C GLY A 36 -7.03 15.10 15.02
N ASP A 37 -6.69 16.30 15.49
CA ASP A 37 -5.88 16.60 16.68
C ASP A 37 -4.90 15.50 17.16
N VAL A 38 -3.78 15.35 16.45
CA VAL A 38 -2.57 14.71 17.01
C VAL A 38 -1.52 15.78 17.22
N GLN A 39 -1.69 16.48 18.33
CA GLN A 39 -0.65 17.24 18.99
C GLN A 39 0.57 16.31 19.19
N GLY A 40 1.55 16.40 18.29
CA GLY A 40 2.87 15.73 18.40
C GLY A 40 3.24 14.65 17.36
N GLY A 41 2.90 14.79 16.07
CA GLY A 41 3.27 13.80 15.05
C GLY A 41 3.68 14.35 13.68
N LEU A 42 4.84 13.87 13.18
CA LEU A 42 5.44 14.03 11.84
C LEU A 42 5.81 15.45 11.39
N ALA A 43 4.96 16.46 11.53
CA ALA A 43 5.25 17.82 11.04
C ALA A 43 6.38 18.53 11.81
N ASP A 44 6.55 18.21 13.09
CA ASP A 44 7.60 18.81 13.93
C ASP A 44 8.95 18.07 13.83
N ALA A 45 8.91 16.78 13.46
CA ALA A 45 10.09 15.95 13.24
C ALA A 45 10.77 16.21 11.88
N ILE A 46 10.09 16.90 10.96
CA ILE A 46 10.59 17.19 9.60
C ILE A 46 11.33 18.54 9.54
N ARG A 47 11.26 19.38 10.59
CA ARG A 47 12.07 20.62 10.70
C ARG A 47 13.44 20.42 11.33
N GLY A 48 13.71 19.28 11.98
CA GLY A 48 15.02 18.93 12.49
C GLY A 48 15.75 18.03 11.49
N ASP A 49 17.00 18.38 11.17
CA ASP A 49 17.95 17.69 10.27
C ASP A 49 17.58 16.24 9.90
N GLY A 50 17.27 16.01 8.61
CA GLY A 50 16.85 14.71 8.08
C GLY A 50 17.81 13.55 8.33
N THR A 51 19.07 13.82 8.70
CA THR A 51 20.08 12.85 9.09
C THR A 51 19.71 12.12 10.39
N ALA A 52 19.14 12.83 11.38
CA ALA A 52 18.83 12.24 12.69
C ALA A 52 17.69 11.21 12.63
N VAL A 53 16.75 11.36 11.69
CA VAL A 53 15.60 10.45 11.54
C VAL A 53 16.01 9.13 10.90
N GLU A 54 16.92 9.16 9.93
CA GLU A 54 17.44 7.96 9.27
C GLU A 54 18.26 7.09 10.24
N ASP A 55 19.09 7.72 11.07
CA ASP A 55 19.91 7.04 12.07
C ASP A 55 19.05 6.32 13.14
N ILE A 56 17.94 6.94 13.59
CA ILE A 56 17.04 6.36 14.60
C ILE A 56 16.41 5.04 14.12
N TYR A 57 16.00 4.96 12.85
CA TYR A 57 15.40 3.75 12.32
C TYR A 57 16.44 2.66 12.09
N SER A 58 17.65 3.00 11.64
CA SER A 58 18.74 2.04 11.47
C SER A 58 19.07 1.33 12.79
N GLU A 59 19.22 2.08 13.89
CA GLU A 59 19.50 1.49 15.21
C GLU A 59 18.38 0.54 15.69
N ARG A 60 17.11 0.94 15.49
CA ARG A 60 15.94 0.12 15.88
C ARG A 60 15.83 -1.14 15.03
N ILE A 61 16.17 -1.05 13.75
CA ILE A 61 16.24 -2.19 12.83
C ILE A 61 17.31 -3.17 13.32
N ASP A 62 18.53 -2.70 13.60
CA ASP A 62 19.62 -3.55 14.07
C ASP A 62 19.29 -4.24 15.39
N ALA A 63 18.64 -3.53 16.31
CA ALA A 63 18.17 -4.10 17.57
C ALA A 63 17.11 -5.21 17.35
N ALA A 64 16.15 -4.98 16.45
CA ALA A 64 15.15 -5.98 16.10
C ALA A 64 15.79 -7.21 15.43
N GLU A 65 16.76 -7.02 14.53
CA GLU A 65 17.47 -8.12 13.87
C GLU A 65 18.30 -8.94 14.85
N LYS A 66 19.01 -8.31 15.80
CA LYS A 66 19.72 -9.02 16.88
C LYS A 66 18.76 -9.86 17.72
N LYS A 67 17.59 -9.31 18.05
CA LYS A 67 16.56 -10.03 18.82
C LYS A 67 16.02 -11.23 18.04
N LEU A 68 15.80 -11.10 16.73
CA LEU A 68 15.35 -12.18 15.86
C LEU A 68 16.43 -13.23 15.60
N ALA A 69 17.71 -12.85 15.59
CA ALA A 69 18.81 -13.79 15.53
C ALA A 69 18.85 -14.69 16.77
N ALA A 70 18.55 -14.12 17.96
CA ALA A 70 18.45 -14.88 19.21
C ALA A 70 17.13 -15.68 19.32
N ASN A 71 16.02 -15.14 18.81
CA ASN A 71 14.71 -15.79 18.83
C ASN A 71 13.94 -15.57 17.51
N PRO A 72 14.12 -16.47 16.51
CA PRO A 72 13.42 -16.36 15.22
C PRO A 72 11.90 -16.58 15.29
N GLN A 73 11.37 -17.05 16.42
CA GLN A 73 9.95 -17.33 16.63
C GLN A 73 9.23 -16.14 17.31
N ASP A 74 9.92 -15.02 17.53
CA ASP A 74 9.33 -13.82 18.11
C ASP A 74 8.49 -13.07 17.05
N ALA A 75 7.22 -13.48 16.90
CA ALA A 75 6.28 -12.89 15.95
C ALA A 75 6.09 -11.38 16.13
N PRO A 76 5.93 -10.83 17.36
CA PRO A 76 5.87 -9.37 17.55
C PRO A 76 7.09 -8.63 17.01
N THR A 77 8.28 -9.23 17.12
CA THR A 77 9.51 -8.60 16.61
C THR A 77 9.59 -8.63 15.09
N TRP A 78 9.11 -9.69 14.42
CA TRP A 78 8.97 -9.70 12.96
C TRP A 78 7.99 -8.64 12.45
N ALA A 79 6.83 -8.48 13.11
CA ALA A 79 5.86 -7.45 12.77
C ALA A 79 6.46 -6.04 12.96
N ASN A 80 7.19 -5.82 14.06
CA ASN A 80 7.88 -4.55 14.30
C ASN A 80 8.98 -4.28 13.27
N LEU A 81 9.76 -5.29 12.86
CA LEU A 81 10.77 -5.15 11.82
C LEU A 81 10.14 -4.76 10.47
N ALA A 82 9.01 -5.38 10.11
CA ALA A 82 8.27 -5.02 8.89
C ALA A 82 7.87 -3.53 8.90
N LYS A 83 7.30 -3.07 10.03
CA LYS A 83 6.95 -1.65 10.24
C LYS A 83 8.17 -0.73 10.12
N LEU A 84 9.26 -1.03 10.82
CA LEU A 84 10.47 -0.19 10.82
C LEU A 84 11.07 -0.05 9.41
N ARG A 85 11.13 -1.15 8.66
CA ARG A 85 11.61 -1.16 7.27
C ARG A 85 10.71 -0.34 6.34
N PHE A 86 9.38 -0.39 6.53
CA PHE A 86 8.47 0.48 5.78
C PHE A 86 8.70 1.97 6.12
N GLN A 87 8.90 2.29 7.39
CA GLN A 87 9.17 3.66 7.82
C GLN A 87 10.50 4.18 7.24
N GLN A 88 11.57 3.37 7.27
CA GLN A 88 12.86 3.68 6.65
C GLN A 88 12.74 3.95 5.15
N ALA A 89 11.86 3.21 4.46
CA ALA A 89 11.63 3.43 3.04
C ALA A 89 11.07 4.83 2.73
N GLY A 90 10.35 5.44 3.67
CA GLY A 90 9.70 6.75 3.51
C GLY A 90 10.54 7.95 3.93
N THR A 91 11.82 7.76 4.32
CA THR A 91 12.65 8.82 4.90
C THR A 91 13.87 9.15 4.04
N GLY A 92 14.37 10.39 4.16
CA GLY A 92 15.64 10.81 3.56
C GLY A 92 15.74 10.50 2.06
N GLU A 93 16.87 9.93 1.65
CA GLU A 93 17.14 9.56 0.26
C GLU A 93 16.30 8.39 -0.25
N ASN A 94 15.56 7.69 0.63
CA ASN A 94 14.72 6.56 0.25
C ASN A 94 13.39 7.00 -0.39
N PHE A 95 13.02 8.28 -0.26
CA PHE A 95 11.77 8.81 -0.79
C PHE A 95 11.94 10.17 -1.46
N ASN A 96 11.56 10.26 -2.74
CA ASN A 96 11.58 11.52 -3.47
C ASN A 96 10.28 12.28 -3.22
N GLN A 97 10.33 13.27 -2.33
CA GLN A 97 9.17 14.10 -1.97
C GLN A 97 8.60 14.89 -3.15
N SER A 98 9.43 15.28 -4.11
CA SER A 98 8.98 16.04 -5.28
C SER A 98 8.12 15.21 -6.23
N THR A 99 8.37 13.90 -6.31
CA THR A 99 7.64 12.97 -7.20
C THR A 99 6.66 12.07 -6.45
N GLY A 100 6.71 12.05 -5.11
CA GLY A 100 5.90 11.16 -4.28
C GLY A 100 6.26 9.68 -4.45
N ALA A 101 7.48 9.37 -4.91
CA ALA A 101 7.90 8.02 -5.26
C ALA A 101 9.07 7.54 -4.40
N PHE A 102 9.05 6.24 -4.08
CA PHE A 102 10.21 5.56 -3.47
C PHE A 102 11.38 5.53 -4.46
N THR A 103 12.57 5.81 -3.96
CA THR A 103 13.81 5.61 -4.71
C THR A 103 14.20 4.14 -4.73
N ASP A 104 15.27 3.77 -5.43
CA ASP A 104 15.77 2.38 -5.40
C ASP A 104 16.12 1.91 -3.98
N GLY A 105 16.61 2.82 -3.13
CA GLY A 105 16.83 2.60 -1.70
C GLY A 105 15.52 2.31 -0.95
N GLY A 106 14.50 3.15 -1.15
CA GLY A 106 13.18 2.93 -0.57
C GLY A 106 12.56 1.61 -1.02
N LEU A 107 12.62 1.29 -2.31
CA LEU A 107 12.13 0.01 -2.82
C LEU A 107 12.89 -1.20 -2.23
N LYS A 108 14.18 -1.06 -1.91
CA LYS A 108 14.94 -2.10 -1.20
C LYS A 108 14.43 -2.30 0.22
N GLU A 109 14.17 -1.21 0.94
CA GLU A 109 13.59 -1.26 2.29
C GLU A 109 12.16 -1.82 2.28
N LEU A 110 11.33 -1.48 1.30
CA LEU A 110 10.01 -2.09 1.12
C LEU A 110 10.10 -3.61 0.90
N ARG A 111 11.05 -4.10 0.09
CA ARG A 111 11.26 -5.55 -0.09
C ARG A 111 11.70 -6.23 1.21
N ARG A 112 12.51 -5.56 2.03
CA ARG A 112 12.90 -6.06 3.37
C ARG A 112 11.71 -6.07 4.33
N SER A 113 10.86 -5.05 4.27
CA SER A 113 9.59 -4.98 4.99
C SER A 113 8.67 -6.15 4.63
N GLU A 114 8.52 -6.45 3.33
CA GLU A 114 7.82 -7.63 2.84
C GLU A 114 8.38 -8.94 3.42
N ILE A 115 9.70 -9.12 3.41
CA ILE A 115 10.32 -10.36 3.95
C ILE A 115 9.97 -10.52 5.44
N ALA A 116 10.09 -9.45 6.23
CA ALA A 116 9.76 -9.49 7.65
C ALA A 116 8.27 -9.77 7.89
N TRP A 117 7.39 -9.19 7.07
CA TRP A 117 5.95 -9.44 7.11
C TRP A 117 5.59 -10.89 6.75
N ASP A 118 6.18 -11.43 5.68
CA ASP A 118 5.96 -12.82 5.28
C ASP A 118 6.44 -13.79 6.38
N LYS A 119 7.55 -13.47 7.07
CA LYS A 119 8.02 -14.22 8.25
C LYS A 119 7.06 -14.12 9.41
N TYR A 120 6.53 -12.94 9.70
CA TYR A 120 5.52 -12.74 10.74
C TYR A 120 4.27 -13.59 10.49
N LEU A 121 3.71 -13.54 9.27
CA LEU A 121 2.52 -14.31 8.92
C LEU A 121 2.77 -15.83 8.92
N ALA A 122 3.99 -16.26 8.56
CA ALA A 122 4.37 -17.68 8.62
C ALA A 122 4.40 -18.25 10.05
N LEU A 123 4.44 -17.40 11.08
CA LEU A 123 4.32 -17.81 12.49
C LEU A 123 2.86 -17.96 12.94
N ASP A 124 1.90 -17.84 12.03
CA ASP A 124 0.46 -17.98 12.26
C ASP A 124 -0.04 -17.20 13.48
N PRO A 125 0.16 -15.85 13.50
CA PRO A 125 -0.26 -15.03 14.62
C PRO A 125 -1.79 -15.08 14.73
N LYS A 126 -2.30 -15.52 15.89
CA LYS A 126 -3.76 -15.64 16.16
C LYS A 126 -4.57 -14.41 15.77
N LYS A 127 -3.98 -13.22 15.93
CA LYS A 127 -4.54 -11.95 15.48
C LYS A 127 -3.40 -11.16 14.83
N PRO A 128 -3.31 -11.16 13.48
CA PRO A 128 -2.33 -10.35 12.79
C PRO A 128 -2.51 -8.86 13.17
N ASP A 129 -1.41 -8.12 13.31
CA ASP A 129 -1.44 -6.70 13.64
C ASP A 129 -2.01 -5.89 12.45
N ASP A 130 -3.21 -5.33 12.62
CA ASP A 130 -3.93 -4.59 11.59
C ASP A 130 -3.25 -3.25 11.24
N ARG A 131 -2.51 -2.67 12.19
CA ARG A 131 -1.75 -1.43 11.95
C ARG A 131 -0.58 -1.73 11.04
N VAL A 132 0.13 -2.83 11.27
CA VAL A 132 1.20 -3.27 10.37
C VAL A 132 0.65 -3.70 9.02
N ALA A 133 -0.46 -4.46 8.99
CA ALA A 133 -1.13 -4.85 7.75
C ALA A 133 -1.49 -3.63 6.88
N ASN A 134 -2.03 -2.57 7.49
CA ASN A 134 -2.36 -1.33 6.78
C ASN A 134 -1.12 -0.64 6.17
N LEU A 135 0.04 -0.69 6.84
CA LEU A 135 1.30 -0.22 6.25
C LEU A 135 1.73 -1.12 5.08
N MET A 136 1.55 -2.44 5.23
CA MET A 136 1.90 -3.40 4.17
C MET A 136 1.04 -3.25 2.91
N VAL A 137 -0.22 -2.81 3.01
CA VAL A 137 -1.02 -2.43 1.84
C VAL A 137 -0.26 -1.41 0.99
N GLN A 138 0.27 -0.35 1.61
CA GLN A 138 1.02 0.69 0.92
C GLN A 138 2.38 0.19 0.42
N ALA A 139 3.08 -0.61 1.22
CA ALA A 139 4.34 -1.24 0.80
C ALA A 139 4.15 -2.07 -0.47
N PHE A 140 3.09 -2.87 -0.53
CA PHE A 140 2.79 -3.72 -1.67
C PHE A 140 2.31 -2.93 -2.89
N ILE A 141 1.59 -1.82 -2.71
CA ILE A 141 1.27 -0.91 -3.81
C ILE A 141 2.56 -0.30 -4.39
N GLY A 142 3.46 0.20 -3.52
CA GLY A 142 4.77 0.75 -3.94
C GLY A 142 5.66 -0.27 -4.64
N LEU A 143 5.56 -1.56 -4.28
CA LEU A 143 6.24 -2.66 -4.95
C LEU A 143 5.52 -3.21 -6.19
N ASN A 144 4.36 -2.65 -6.56
CA ASN A 144 3.48 -3.16 -7.62
C ASN A 144 3.07 -4.63 -7.41
N LYS A 145 2.86 -5.04 -6.15
CA LYS A 145 2.41 -6.37 -5.72
C LYS A 145 0.95 -6.33 -5.26
N LEU A 146 0.06 -5.89 -6.16
CA LEU A 146 -1.35 -5.66 -5.85
C LEU A 146 -2.07 -6.87 -5.23
N PRO A 147 -1.84 -8.13 -5.63
CA PRO A 147 -2.45 -9.28 -4.94
C PRO A 147 -2.09 -9.39 -3.45
N LYS A 148 -0.84 -9.03 -3.07
CA LYS A 148 -0.43 -8.99 -1.66
C LYS A 148 -1.02 -7.78 -0.94
N ALA A 149 -1.18 -6.64 -1.61
CA ALA A 149 -1.87 -5.48 -1.04
C ALA A 149 -3.32 -5.83 -0.66
N VAL A 150 -4.01 -6.59 -1.52
CA VAL A 150 -5.36 -7.09 -1.22
C VAL A 150 -5.36 -8.00 0.00
N GLN A 151 -4.44 -8.96 0.10
CA GLN A 151 -4.33 -9.84 1.27
C GLN A 151 -4.07 -9.08 2.57
N ALA A 152 -3.20 -8.06 2.53
CA ALA A 152 -2.96 -7.20 3.68
C ALA A 152 -4.22 -6.38 4.04
N MET A 153 -4.98 -5.91 3.05
CA MET A 153 -6.23 -5.19 3.28
C MET A 153 -7.32 -6.09 3.88
N GLU A 154 -7.37 -7.37 3.50
CA GLU A 154 -8.30 -8.35 4.11
C GLU A 154 -8.04 -8.48 5.62
N ILE A 155 -6.77 -8.53 6.04
CA ILE A 155 -6.41 -8.51 7.47
C ILE A 155 -6.92 -7.24 8.16
N VAL A 156 -6.83 -6.09 7.51
CA VAL A 156 -7.33 -4.81 8.06
C VAL A 156 -8.86 -4.85 8.19
N VAL A 157 -9.55 -5.37 7.18
CA VAL A 157 -11.02 -5.50 7.14
C VAL A 157 -11.51 -6.45 8.24
N ASP A 158 -10.84 -7.58 8.42
CA ASP A 158 -11.21 -8.59 9.41
C ASP A 158 -10.98 -8.12 10.86
N ALA A 159 -10.03 -7.21 11.07
CA ALA A 159 -9.65 -6.74 12.41
C ALA A 159 -10.42 -5.52 12.91
N ARG A 160 -11.05 -4.75 12.01
CA ARG A 160 -11.69 -3.46 12.31
C ARG A 160 -13.22 -3.54 12.23
N GLU A 161 -13.87 -2.49 12.74
CA GLU A 161 -15.32 -2.36 12.59
C GLU A 161 -15.68 -2.29 11.09
N PRO A 162 -16.64 -3.12 10.63
CA PRO A 162 -17.12 -3.09 9.25
C PRO A 162 -17.72 -1.72 8.91
N THR A 163 -17.10 -1.01 7.96
CA THR A 163 -17.64 0.25 7.44
C THR A 163 -17.73 0.19 5.92
N PRO A 164 -18.68 0.92 5.28
CA PRO A 164 -18.78 0.96 3.83
C PRO A 164 -17.43 1.31 3.18
N GLN A 165 -16.76 2.33 3.72
CA GLN A 165 -15.51 2.84 3.18
C GLN A 165 -14.35 1.84 3.24
N LEU A 166 -14.35 0.94 4.23
CA LEU A 166 -13.33 -0.11 4.34
C LEU A 166 -13.49 -1.15 3.22
N PHE A 167 -14.74 -1.51 2.92
CA PHE A 167 -15.05 -2.42 1.82
C PHE A 167 -14.90 -1.76 0.44
N VAL A 168 -15.15 -0.45 0.32
CA VAL A 168 -14.83 0.31 -0.91
C VAL A 168 -13.35 0.24 -1.24
N GLN A 169 -12.48 0.40 -0.23
CA GLN A 169 -11.03 0.28 -0.40
C GLN A 169 -10.62 -1.14 -0.81
N LEU A 170 -11.13 -2.16 -0.11
CA LEU A 170 -10.87 -3.56 -0.47
C LEU A 170 -11.30 -3.87 -1.91
N ALA A 171 -12.49 -3.42 -2.30
CA ALA A 171 -12.99 -3.61 -3.66
C ALA A 171 -12.10 -2.94 -4.71
N THR A 172 -11.71 -1.68 -4.46
CA THR A 172 -10.84 -0.91 -5.35
C THR A 172 -9.49 -1.60 -5.55
N TYR A 173 -8.85 -2.05 -4.47
CA TYR A 173 -7.59 -2.78 -4.55
C TYR A 173 -7.76 -4.15 -5.23
N ALA A 174 -8.86 -4.85 -4.98
CA ALA A 174 -9.15 -6.12 -5.62
C ALA A 174 -9.35 -5.97 -7.13
N TYR A 175 -10.08 -4.95 -7.59
CA TYR A 175 -10.21 -4.65 -9.02
C TYR A 175 -8.85 -4.31 -9.64
N ALA A 176 -8.07 -3.43 -9.01
CA ALA A 176 -6.74 -3.07 -9.48
C ALA A 176 -5.80 -4.29 -9.56
N ALA A 177 -5.94 -5.26 -8.65
CA ALA A 177 -5.21 -6.52 -8.67
C ALA A 177 -5.75 -7.56 -9.68
N GLY A 178 -6.77 -7.22 -10.47
CA GLY A 178 -7.45 -8.15 -11.39
C GLY A 178 -8.33 -9.20 -10.69
N GLN A 179 -8.58 -9.05 -9.39
CA GLN A 179 -9.39 -9.97 -8.59
C GLN A 179 -10.87 -9.58 -8.63
N THR A 180 -11.47 -9.57 -9.83
CA THR A 180 -12.83 -9.05 -10.06
C THR A 180 -13.88 -9.66 -9.14
N ARG A 181 -13.88 -10.99 -8.95
CA ARG A 181 -14.83 -11.66 -8.07
C ARG A 181 -14.73 -11.18 -6.61
N LYS A 182 -13.51 -10.96 -6.12
CA LYS A 182 -13.30 -10.44 -4.76
C LYS A 182 -13.72 -8.98 -4.66
N GLY A 183 -13.43 -8.20 -5.71
CA GLY A 183 -13.90 -6.82 -5.83
C GLY A 183 -15.42 -6.71 -5.77
N ASP A 184 -16.13 -7.58 -6.50
CA ASP A 184 -17.60 -7.62 -6.52
C ASP A 184 -18.20 -7.99 -5.15
N LEU A 185 -17.58 -8.94 -4.43
CA LEU A 185 -17.99 -9.31 -3.07
C LEU A 185 -17.81 -8.16 -2.08
N ALA A 186 -16.65 -7.49 -2.12
CA ALA A 186 -16.38 -6.33 -1.27
C ALA A 186 -17.31 -5.15 -1.63
N ALA A 187 -17.56 -4.92 -2.92
CA ALA A 187 -18.51 -3.92 -3.40
C ALA A 187 -19.92 -4.15 -2.85
N GLY A 188 -20.42 -5.38 -2.94
CA GLY A 188 -21.73 -5.74 -2.37
C GLY A 188 -21.79 -5.47 -0.86
N LYS A 189 -20.72 -5.78 -0.12
CA LYS A 189 -20.67 -5.51 1.32
C LYS A 189 -20.62 -4.01 1.63
N ALA A 190 -19.93 -3.22 0.81
CA ALA A 190 -19.94 -1.76 0.94
C ALA A 190 -21.35 -1.18 0.75
N GLU A 191 -22.09 -1.65 -0.26
CA GLU A 191 -23.47 -1.20 -0.54
C GLU A 191 -24.47 -1.63 0.54
N GLU A 192 -24.26 -2.81 1.13
CA GLU A 192 -25.07 -3.33 2.25
C GLU A 192 -24.91 -2.47 3.50
N LEU A 193 -23.67 -2.07 3.83
CA LEU A 193 -23.37 -1.24 4.99
C LEU A 193 -23.68 0.24 4.76
N ALA A 194 -23.81 0.68 3.51
CA ALA A 194 -24.04 2.08 3.16
C ALA A 194 -25.42 2.56 3.61
N LYS A 195 -25.47 3.81 4.06
CA LYS A 195 -26.74 4.50 4.28
C LYS A 195 -27.49 4.67 2.95
N PRO A 196 -28.83 4.68 2.95
CA PRO A 196 -29.62 4.82 1.73
C PRO A 196 -29.21 6.00 0.85
N GLU A 197 -28.90 7.15 1.47
CA GLU A 197 -28.46 8.38 0.81
C GLU A 197 -27.09 8.27 0.10
N ASP A 198 -26.20 7.40 0.60
CA ASP A 198 -24.82 7.25 0.08
C ASP A 198 -24.67 6.10 -0.91
N ARG A 199 -25.67 5.20 -0.99
CA ARG A 199 -25.56 3.94 -1.73
C ARG A 199 -25.32 4.14 -3.22
N GLU A 200 -26.05 5.06 -3.86
CA GLU A 200 -25.86 5.34 -5.30
C GLU A 200 -24.48 5.93 -5.59
N GLN A 201 -23.97 6.79 -4.70
CA GLN A 201 -22.61 7.34 -4.82
C GLN A 201 -21.55 6.23 -4.69
N ILE A 202 -21.67 5.36 -3.68
CA ILE A 202 -20.75 4.23 -3.47
C ILE A 202 -20.76 3.28 -4.67
N LYS A 203 -21.94 2.96 -5.19
CA LYS A 203 -22.10 2.11 -6.37
C LYS A 203 -21.42 2.74 -7.60
N ALA A 204 -21.64 4.03 -7.85
CA ALA A 204 -21.00 4.74 -8.95
C ALA A 204 -19.46 4.74 -8.82
N GLN A 205 -18.95 4.95 -7.60
CA GLN A 205 -17.51 4.90 -7.32
C GLN A 205 -16.93 3.51 -7.62
N LEU A 206 -17.58 2.44 -7.17
CA LEU A 206 -17.13 1.06 -7.36
C LEU A 206 -17.17 0.63 -8.83
N GLN A 207 -18.20 1.04 -9.57
CA GLN A 207 -18.27 0.80 -11.03
C GLN A 207 -17.17 1.53 -11.78
N SER A 208 -16.87 2.77 -11.38
CA SER A 208 -15.74 3.53 -11.93
C SER A 208 -14.42 2.82 -11.65
N ALA A 209 -14.17 2.37 -10.42
CA ALA A 209 -12.97 1.62 -10.06
C ALA A 209 -12.81 0.32 -10.87
N LYS A 210 -13.89 -0.44 -11.04
CA LYS A 210 -13.91 -1.67 -11.85
C LYS A 210 -13.59 -1.39 -13.31
N THR A 211 -14.19 -0.36 -13.88
CA THR A 211 -13.99 0.05 -15.28
C THR A 211 -12.56 0.51 -15.52
N GLN A 212 -12.02 1.35 -14.63
CA GLN A 212 -10.64 1.83 -14.71
C GLN A 212 -9.63 0.68 -14.66
N ALA A 213 -9.83 -0.28 -13.74
CA ALA A 213 -8.98 -1.46 -13.64
C ALA A 213 -9.02 -2.32 -14.92
N ALA A 214 -10.20 -2.51 -15.51
CA ALA A 214 -10.35 -3.25 -16.77
C ALA A 214 -9.65 -2.53 -17.95
N GLN A 215 -9.76 -1.20 -18.03
CA GLN A 215 -9.07 -0.40 -19.03
C GLN A 215 -7.54 -0.47 -18.86
N ALA A 216 -7.04 -0.34 -17.64
CA ALA A 216 -5.61 -0.45 -17.35
C ALA A 216 -5.05 -1.84 -17.73
N ALA A 217 -5.81 -2.91 -17.45
CA ALA A 217 -5.46 -4.27 -17.85
C ALA A 217 -5.40 -4.41 -19.38
N ALA A 218 -6.38 -3.85 -20.11
CA ALA A 218 -6.41 -3.88 -21.57
C ALA A 218 -5.24 -3.12 -22.20
N GLN A 219 -4.89 -1.94 -21.67
CA GLN A 219 -3.75 -1.15 -22.13
C GLN A 219 -2.40 -1.85 -21.86
N GLY A 220 -2.26 -2.50 -20.70
CA GLY A 220 -1.08 -3.29 -20.37
C GLY A 220 -0.90 -4.53 -21.27
N ALA A 221 -2.00 -5.18 -21.65
CA ALA A 221 -1.98 -6.31 -22.57
C ALA A 221 -1.69 -5.89 -24.02
N GLY A 222 -2.24 -4.76 -24.49
CA GLY A 222 -1.96 -4.20 -25.81
C GLY A 222 -0.48 -3.83 -25.97
N ALA A 223 0.11 -3.17 -24.97
CA ALA A 223 1.55 -2.89 -24.96
C ALA A 223 2.42 -4.14 -24.88
N ALA A 224 1.85 -5.30 -24.47
CA ALA A 224 2.57 -6.56 -24.34
C ALA A 224 2.68 -7.36 -25.65
N ALA A 225 1.73 -7.17 -26.56
CA ALA A 225 1.56 -7.91 -27.81
C ALA A 225 2.28 -7.31 -29.02
N GLU A 226 2.79 -6.08 -28.91
CA GLU A 226 3.65 -5.39 -29.89
C GLU A 226 5.14 -5.49 -29.56
#